data_AF-A0A8E2EE47-F1
#
_entry.id   AF-A0A8E2EE47-F1
#
_cell.length_a   1.000
_cell.length_b   1.000
_cell.length_c   1.000
_cell.angle_alpha   90.00
_cell.angle_beta   90.00
_cell.angle_gamma   90.00
#
_symmetry.space_group_name_H-M   'P 1'
#
loop_
_entity.id
_entity.type
_entity.pdbx_description
1 polymer ?
#
loop_
_entity_poly.entity_id
_entity_poly.type
_entity_poly.pdbx_seq_one_letter_code
_entity_poly.pdbx_strand_id
1 'polypeptide(L)'
;MDLRPSTAVQHLHRDDRTHHALHGVATSYHANRDILLGLFVSACDTTRPNDTTRKPDFGENGNRGIVDAELKAGEAFTMLGNLYCGVTMRVMFCCSGIYTQEEISYLSYTAEDVKDSEHVQLRRG
;
A
#
# COMPACT_ATOMS: atom_id res chain seq x y z
N MET A 1 -2.04 -12.95 0.48
CA MET A 1 -2.81 -13.27 1.69
C MET A 1 -4.26 -13.48 1.27
N ASP A 2 -4.87 -14.60 1.61
CA ASP A 2 -6.25 -14.92 1.24
C ASP A 2 -7.17 -14.38 2.35
N LEU A 3 -7.87 -13.28 2.07
CA LEU A 3 -8.77 -12.62 3.03
C LEU A 3 -10.07 -13.40 3.05
N ARG A 4 -10.22 -14.26 4.04
CA ARG A 4 -11.40 -15.09 4.26
C ARG A 4 -12.31 -14.44 5.31
N PRO A 5 -13.62 -14.76 5.33
CA PRO A 5 -14.48 -14.37 6.43
C PRO A 5 -13.82 -14.70 7.78
N SER A 6 -13.87 -13.75 8.71
CA SER A 6 -13.22 -13.82 10.05
C SER A 6 -11.70 -13.72 10.06
N THR A 7 -11.06 -13.23 8.99
CA THR A 7 -9.63 -12.88 9.03
C THR A 7 -9.42 -11.79 10.09
N ALA A 8 -8.44 -11.98 10.97
CA ALA A 8 -8.12 -11.00 11.99
C ALA A 8 -7.65 -9.69 11.35
N VAL A 9 -8.11 -8.58 11.90
CA VAL A 9 -7.71 -7.24 11.46
C VAL A 9 -6.20 -7.08 11.63
N GLN A 10 -5.51 -6.65 10.58
CA GLN A 10 -4.08 -6.36 10.66
C GLN A 10 -3.80 -5.26 11.68
N HIS A 11 -2.70 -5.42 12.44
CA HIS A 11 -2.19 -4.34 13.28
C HIS A 11 -1.82 -3.13 12.44
N LEU A 12 -1.91 -1.94 13.05
CA LEU A 12 -1.43 -0.72 12.39
C LEU A 12 0.07 -0.85 12.14
N HIS A 13 0.46 -0.67 10.89
CA HIS A 13 1.85 -0.74 10.44
C HIS A 13 2.04 0.28 9.31
N ARG A 14 3.30 0.56 8.94
CA ARG A 14 3.58 1.33 7.73
C ARG A 14 4.03 0.37 6.64
N ASP A 15 3.63 0.65 5.41
CA ASP A 15 3.96 -0.17 4.24
C ASP A 15 5.38 0.07 3.75
N ASP A 16 5.99 1.21 4.10
CA ASP A 16 7.41 1.50 3.82
C ASP A 16 8.39 0.66 4.70
N ARG A 17 7.91 -0.40 5.38
CA ARG A 17 8.69 -1.25 6.29
C ARG A 17 9.97 -1.79 5.68
N THR A 18 9.90 -2.20 4.43
CA THR A 18 11.02 -2.77 3.70
C THR A 18 12.17 -1.77 3.50
N HIS A 19 11.89 -0.47 3.62
CA HIS A 19 12.84 0.62 3.46
C HIS A 19 12.95 1.50 4.72
N HIS A 20 12.39 1.08 5.87
CA HIS A 20 12.33 1.84 7.13
C HIS A 20 13.67 2.37 7.63
N ALA A 21 14.80 1.73 7.30
CA ALA A 21 16.13 2.21 7.67
C ALA A 21 16.42 3.62 7.14
N LEU A 22 15.69 4.07 6.12
CA LEU A 22 15.81 5.39 5.51
C LEU A 22 14.94 6.46 6.18
N HIS A 23 14.02 6.07 7.09
CA HIS A 23 13.08 7.01 7.71
C HIS A 23 13.37 7.23 9.20
N GLY A 24 13.75 8.46 9.55
CA GLY A 24 13.75 8.94 10.93
C GLY A 24 12.33 9.16 11.47
N VAL A 25 12.18 9.10 12.80
CA VAL A 25 10.95 9.51 13.50
C VAL A 25 10.59 10.94 13.09
N ALA A 26 9.31 11.20 12.79
CA ALA A 26 8.81 12.55 12.58
C ALA A 26 7.42 12.71 13.15
N THR A 27 7.13 13.93 13.59
CA THR A 27 5.86 14.36 14.17
C THR A 27 4.96 15.07 13.15
N SER A 28 5.46 15.32 11.94
CA SER A 28 4.74 15.94 10.85
C SER A 28 5.28 15.51 9.48
N TYR A 29 4.43 15.63 8.46
CA TYR A 29 4.84 15.41 7.08
C TYR A 29 5.77 16.52 6.58
N HIS A 30 6.72 16.16 5.73
CA HIS A 30 7.52 17.08 4.92
C HIS A 30 7.73 16.49 3.53
N ALA A 31 7.95 17.37 2.55
CA ALA A 31 8.19 16.95 1.17
C ALA A 31 9.38 15.98 1.06
N ASN A 32 9.31 15.05 0.10
CA ASN A 32 10.32 14.02 -0.19
C ASN A 32 10.54 13.00 0.94
N ARG A 33 9.62 12.91 1.91
CA ARG A 33 9.66 11.88 2.95
C ARG A 33 9.13 10.54 2.45
N ASP A 34 8.13 10.54 1.58
CA ASP A 34 7.54 9.32 1.07
C ASP A 34 8.33 8.72 -0.08
N ILE A 35 8.53 7.41 0.02
CA ILE A 35 9.24 6.60 -0.96
C ILE A 35 8.32 5.57 -1.62
N LEU A 36 7.09 5.44 -1.11
CA LEU A 36 6.11 4.45 -1.52
C LEU A 36 4.73 5.11 -1.61
N LEU A 37 3.98 4.73 -2.64
CA LEU A 37 2.59 5.06 -2.88
C LEU A 37 1.80 3.76 -3.03
N GLY A 38 0.79 3.57 -2.18
CA GLY A 38 -0.14 2.45 -2.26
C GLY A 38 -1.44 2.84 -2.94
N LEU A 39 -1.87 2.03 -3.91
CA LEU A 39 -3.17 2.10 -4.56
C LEU A 39 -3.98 0.86 -4.17
N PHE A 40 -5.06 1.09 -3.42
CA PHE A 40 -5.94 0.06 -2.88
C PHE A 40 -7.21 0.05 -3.71
N VAL A 41 -7.44 -1.01 -4.47
CA VAL A 41 -8.63 -1.12 -5.33
C VAL A 41 -9.55 -2.16 -4.74
N SER A 42 -10.80 -1.76 -4.50
CA SER A 42 -11.77 -2.69 -3.94
C SER A 42 -12.34 -3.63 -4.98
N ALA A 43 -12.34 -4.92 -4.67
CA ALA A 43 -13.03 -5.92 -5.49
C ALA A 43 -14.50 -6.09 -5.07
N CYS A 44 -14.89 -5.61 -3.89
CA CYS A 44 -16.24 -5.68 -3.33
C CYS A 44 -16.57 -4.42 -2.53
N ASP A 45 -17.78 -4.28 -2.01
CA ASP A 45 -18.09 -3.19 -1.09
C ASP A 45 -17.39 -3.42 0.25
N THR A 46 -16.54 -2.49 0.68
CA THR A 46 -15.96 -2.48 2.04
C THR A 46 -16.83 -1.65 2.97
N THR A 47 -17.01 -2.16 4.18
CA THR A 47 -17.75 -1.47 5.26
C THR A 47 -16.97 -1.68 6.55
N ARG A 48 -17.15 -0.82 7.57
CA ARG A 48 -16.45 -0.97 8.85
C ARG A 48 -16.48 -2.41 9.45
N PRO A 49 -17.57 -3.18 9.34
CA PRO A 49 -17.61 -4.59 9.76
C PRO A 49 -16.82 -5.54 8.85
N ASN A 50 -16.71 -5.22 7.56
CA ASN A 50 -16.06 -6.02 6.52
C ASN A 50 -14.88 -5.24 5.95
N ASP A 51 -13.80 -5.09 6.70
CA ASP A 51 -12.48 -4.85 6.11
C ASP A 51 -12.23 -3.42 5.55
N THR A 52 -12.37 -2.40 6.40
CA THR A 52 -11.97 -1.02 6.07
C THR A 52 -10.47 -0.77 6.23
N THR A 53 -9.89 -0.06 5.25
CA THR A 53 -8.53 0.48 5.40
C THR A 53 -8.56 1.62 6.41
N ARG A 54 -7.80 1.46 7.49
CA ARG A 54 -7.69 2.46 8.56
C ARG A 54 -6.63 3.50 8.20
N LYS A 55 -7.04 4.75 7.94
CA LYS A 55 -6.13 5.88 7.63
C LYS A 55 -5.73 6.60 8.92
N PRO A 56 -4.44 6.70 9.26
CA PRO A 56 -3.95 7.36 10.45
C PRO A 56 -3.14 8.63 10.17
N ASP A 57 -2.90 9.34 11.27
CA ASP A 57 -2.10 10.55 11.43
C ASP A 57 -0.63 10.22 11.77
N PHE A 58 0.28 11.20 11.68
CA PHE A 58 1.69 11.13 12.10
C PHE A 58 1.88 11.06 13.63
N GLY A 59 0.91 10.50 14.36
CA GLY A 59 0.94 10.42 15.83
C GLY A 59 1.91 9.34 16.34
N GLU A 60 2.33 9.47 17.60
CA GLU A 60 3.36 8.61 18.26
C GLU A 60 3.09 7.11 18.14
N ASN A 61 1.83 6.70 18.05
CA ASN A 61 1.39 5.30 17.95
C ASN A 61 0.44 5.04 16.78
N GLY A 62 0.27 6.01 15.86
CA GLY A 62 -0.62 5.89 14.70
C GLY A 62 -2.12 5.78 15.02
N ASN A 63 -2.55 5.91 16.28
CA ASN A 63 -3.95 5.69 16.68
C ASN A 63 -4.84 6.94 16.59
N ARG A 64 -4.25 8.12 16.38
CA ARG A 64 -4.97 9.39 16.36
C ARG A 64 -5.62 9.62 15.00
N GLY A 65 -6.90 9.99 15.01
CA GLY A 65 -7.62 10.38 13.80
C GLY A 65 -7.87 9.25 12.81
N ILE A 66 -7.91 8.00 13.28
CA ILE A 66 -8.18 6.85 12.40
C ILE A 66 -9.57 6.97 11.79
N VAL A 67 -9.61 6.97 10.47
CA VAL A 67 -10.85 6.90 9.69
C VAL A 67 -10.85 5.63 8.86
N ASP A 68 -12.00 4.97 8.83
CA ASP A 68 -12.27 3.80 8.00
C ASP A 68 -12.58 4.24 6.56
N ALA A 69 -11.83 3.70 5.59
CA ALA A 69 -12.12 3.88 4.17
C ALA A 69 -13.12 2.83 3.70
N GLU A 70 -14.40 3.19 3.69
CA GLU A 70 -15.48 2.42 3.05
C GLU A 70 -15.52 2.75 1.56
N LEU A 71 -15.44 1.72 0.73
CA LEU A 71 -15.29 1.82 -0.72
C LEU A 71 -16.31 0.89 -1.40
N LYS A 72 -16.87 1.33 -2.51
CA LYS A 72 -17.64 0.46 -3.40
C LYS A 72 -16.72 -0.39 -4.26
N ALA A 73 -17.23 -1.52 -4.74
CA ALA A 73 -16.52 -2.34 -5.72
C ALA A 73 -16.06 -1.49 -6.92
N GLY A 74 -14.77 -1.55 -7.23
CA GLY A 74 -14.12 -0.75 -8.29
C GLY A 74 -13.63 0.63 -7.84
N GLU A 75 -14.01 1.12 -6.66
CA GLU A 75 -13.43 2.35 -6.11
C GLU A 75 -12.00 2.09 -5.62
N ALA A 76 -11.22 3.17 -5.60
CA ALA A 76 -9.83 3.14 -5.21
C ALA A 76 -9.53 4.17 -4.13
N PHE A 77 -8.65 3.76 -3.21
CA PHE A 77 -8.07 4.62 -2.19
C PHE A 77 -6.55 4.66 -2.40
N THR A 78 -5.98 5.86 -2.25
CA THR A 78 -4.53 6.06 -2.36
C THR A 78 -3.97 6.52 -1.04
N MET A 79 -2.82 5.97 -0.64
CA MET A 79 -2.09 6.40 0.55
C MET A 79 -0.59 6.42 0.32
N LEU A 80 0.05 7.26 1.13
CA LEU A 80 1.49 7.36 1.25
C LEU A 80 2.00 6.24 2.16
N GLY A 81 3.12 5.61 1.81
CA GLY A 81 3.67 4.44 2.50
C GLY A 81 4.14 4.69 3.92
N ASN A 82 4.49 5.94 4.25
CA ASN A 82 4.92 6.34 5.58
C ASN A 82 3.78 6.56 6.57
N LEU A 83 2.53 6.51 6.10
CA LEU A 83 1.36 6.54 6.96
C LEU A 83 1.17 5.15 7.55
N TYR A 84 0.75 5.09 8.82
CA TYR A 84 0.27 3.83 9.34
C TYR A 84 -0.93 3.35 8.50
N CYS A 85 -1.26 2.07 8.50
CA CYS A 85 -2.49 1.54 7.95
C CYS A 85 -2.72 0.14 8.50
N GLY A 86 -3.94 -0.36 8.34
CA GLY A 86 -4.24 -1.79 8.43
C GLY A 86 -5.12 -2.11 7.25
N VAL A 87 -4.69 -3.06 6.41
CA VAL A 87 -5.28 -3.25 5.09
C VAL A 87 -5.80 -4.67 4.96
N THR A 88 -6.95 -4.75 4.30
CA THR A 88 -7.70 -5.99 4.09
C THR A 88 -8.20 -6.02 2.64
N MET A 89 -7.43 -5.40 1.74
CA MET A 89 -7.76 -5.24 0.33
C MET A 89 -6.59 -5.65 -0.55
N ARG A 90 -6.85 -5.85 -1.85
CA ARG A 90 -5.80 -5.99 -2.85
C ARG A 90 -5.13 -4.63 -3.06
N VAL A 91 -3.81 -4.60 -3.00
CA VAL A 91 -3.02 -3.38 -3.14
C VAL A 91 -2.02 -3.50 -4.28
N MET A 92 -1.76 -2.38 -4.93
CA MET A 92 -0.61 -2.17 -5.80
C MET A 92 0.30 -1.13 -5.14
N PHE A 93 1.56 -1.47 -4.92
CA PHE A 93 2.57 -0.54 -4.42
C PHE A 93 3.46 -0.05 -5.55
N CYS A 94 3.77 1.25 -5.50
CA CYS A 94 4.74 1.90 -6.37
C CYS A 94 5.81 2.55 -5.49
N CYS A 95 7.09 2.37 -5.82
CA CYS A 95 8.20 3.09 -5.21
C CYS A 95 9.03 3.81 -6.29
N SER A 96 9.93 4.70 -5.86
CA SER A 96 10.91 5.28 -6.79
C SER A 96 11.83 4.18 -7.37
N GLY A 97 12.21 4.30 -8.64
CA GLY A 97 13.03 3.30 -9.35
C GLY A 97 14.46 3.13 -8.84
N ILE A 98 14.86 3.92 -7.83
CA ILE A 98 16.12 3.72 -7.09
C ILE A 98 16.01 2.66 -5.99
N TYR A 99 14.78 2.23 -5.66
CA TYR A 99 14.51 1.24 -4.62
C TYR A 99 14.20 -0.11 -5.22
N THR A 100 14.72 -1.17 -4.59
CA THR A 100 14.42 -2.55 -4.97
C THR A 100 12.94 -2.86 -4.73
N GLN A 101 12.28 -3.43 -5.74
CA GLN A 101 10.91 -3.94 -5.64
C GLN A 101 10.85 -5.21 -4.77
N GLU A 102 9.74 -5.44 -4.07
CA GLU A 102 9.54 -6.68 -3.30
C GLU A 102 9.33 -7.90 -4.20
N GLU A 103 8.66 -7.71 -5.34
CA GLU A 103 8.49 -8.72 -6.38
C GLU A 103 9.44 -8.46 -7.54
N ILE A 104 10.22 -9.47 -7.92
CA ILE A 104 11.13 -9.39 -9.06
C ILE A 104 10.38 -9.86 -10.31
N SER A 105 9.62 -8.95 -10.91
CA SER A 105 8.72 -9.28 -12.02
C SER A 105 9.45 -9.84 -13.25
N TYR A 106 10.64 -9.34 -13.60
CA TYR A 106 11.40 -9.84 -14.76
C TYR A 106 11.90 -11.29 -14.62
N LEU A 107 11.91 -11.86 -13.41
CA LEU A 107 12.18 -13.28 -13.21
C LEU A 107 10.91 -14.14 -13.28
N SER A 108 9.74 -13.52 -13.16
CA SER A 108 8.45 -14.19 -13.06
C SER A 108 7.69 -14.20 -14.40
N TYR A 109 7.91 -13.20 -15.25
CA TYR A 109 7.29 -13.07 -16.57
C TYR A 109 8.30 -13.31 -17.68
N THR A 110 7.89 -13.99 -18.75
CA THR A 110 8.76 -14.12 -19.93
C THR A 110 8.88 -12.79 -20.66
N ALA A 111 9.91 -12.65 -21.49
CA ALA A 111 10.03 -11.49 -22.38
C ALA A 111 8.81 -11.35 -23.31
N GLU A 112 8.12 -12.44 -23.64
CA GLU A 112 6.92 -12.41 -24.48
C GLU A 112 5.73 -11.80 -23.73
N ASP A 113 5.55 -12.14 -22.46
CA ASP A 113 4.45 -11.65 -21.61
C ASP A 113 4.51 -10.15 -21.28
N VAL A 114 5.63 -9.48 -21.57
CA VAL A 114 5.86 -8.06 -21.23
C VAL A 114 6.03 -7.17 -22.46
N LYS A 115 6.06 -7.72 -23.69
CA LYS A 115 6.37 -6.96 -24.91
C LYS A 115 5.33 -5.90 -25.29
N ASP A 116 4.11 -6.00 -24.79
CA ASP A 116 2.98 -5.24 -25.32
C ASP A 116 3.00 -3.74 -24.98
N SER A 117 3.75 -3.31 -23.96
CA SER A 117 3.78 -1.90 -23.57
C SER A 117 5.08 -1.49 -22.88
N GLU A 118 5.75 -0.47 -23.42
CA GLU A 118 6.94 0.15 -22.83
C GLU A 118 6.71 0.62 -21.38
N HIS A 119 5.54 1.21 -21.11
CA HIS A 119 5.19 1.65 -19.75
C HIS A 119 4.99 0.50 -18.76
N VAL A 120 4.51 -0.66 -19.22
CA VAL A 120 4.36 -1.84 -18.37
C VAL A 120 5.72 -2.48 -18.11
N GLN A 121 6.61 -2.49 -19.10
CA GLN A 121 7.99 -2.95 -18.94
C GLN A 121 8.74 -2.12 -17.90
N LEU A 122 8.64 -0.78 -17.98
CA LEU A 122 9.27 0.12 -17.00
C LEU A 122 8.76 -0.08 -15.58
N ARG A 123 7.49 -0.45 -15.39
CA ARG A 123 6.92 -0.72 -14.05
C ARG A 123 7.33 -2.08 -13.48
N ARG A 124 7.68 -3.04 -14.34
CA ARG A 124 8.07 -4.41 -13.97
C ARG A 124 9.60 -4.61 -13.88
N GLY A 125 10.38 -3.56 -14.15
CA GLY A 125 11.86 -3.56 -14.16
C GLY A 125 12.49 -3.25 -12.81
#